data_AF-A0A7G7T2B3-F1
#
_entry.id   AF-A0A7G7T2B3-F1
#
_cell.length_a   1.000
_cell.length_b   1.000
_cell.length_c   1.000
_cell.angle_alpha   90.00
_cell.angle_beta   90.00
_cell.angle_gamma   90.00
#
_symmetry.space_group_name_H-M   'P 1'
#
loop_
_entity.id
_entity.type
_entity.pdbx_description
1 polymer ?
#
loop_
_entity_poly.entity_id
_entity_poly.type
_entity_poly.pdbx_seq_one_letter_code
_entity_poly.pdbx_strand_id
1 'polypeptide(L)'
;MDESIEVGYRNIGSALGKEYHHKFLLYTDKDGNQRTISGWTGDEQPGLPYGRMHVETNLPYDRTNPDHPENPNTTGQAQYREGIAQGADLSRTWERMVANAQAKDDKYPYDPQVQNSNTLADSVLRDVGLPEPKNDGFFGHWAPASGRQLDESVVPTVPGLGTSGRTFSAAGAPLDAQREAQLRDDPLFKQAVAGLDRLGPEAGVYTNQQDKERIAGALAVQAMLSTPPLPEIQDVTPSPTNGNVFATWKNPGNDADVLRAHVDKTEAIKQPLAENLQKLEAANPQQVQPAAQEASRDMDQPSHGLRSML
;
A
#
# COMPACT_ATOMS: atom_id res chain seq x y z
N MET A 1 26.93 22.02 -4.66
CA MET A 1 25.51 22.06 -4.24
C MET A 1 25.36 21.11 -3.07
N ASP A 2 24.26 21.16 -2.32
CA ASP A 2 23.97 20.08 -1.37
C ASP A 2 23.69 18.80 -2.15
N GLU A 3 24.13 17.68 -1.60
CA GLU A 3 23.85 16.34 -2.11
C GLU A 3 22.42 15.94 -1.72
N SER A 4 21.80 15.06 -2.51
CA SER A 4 20.46 14.56 -2.22
C SER A 4 20.34 13.06 -2.44
N ILE A 5 19.46 12.43 -1.65
CA ILE A 5 18.97 11.07 -1.86
C ILE A 5 17.46 11.17 -2.05
N GLU A 6 16.96 10.57 -3.12
CA GLU A 6 15.56 10.55 -3.51
C GLU A 6 15.12 9.10 -3.79
N VAL A 7 13.83 8.83 -3.61
CA VAL A 7 13.16 7.66 -4.21
C VAL A 7 12.51 8.12 -5.50
N GLY A 8 12.80 7.44 -6.60
CA GLY A 8 12.12 7.62 -7.86
C GLY A 8 11.00 6.59 -8.04
N TYR A 9 9.89 7.02 -8.63
CA TYR A 9 8.73 6.17 -8.95
C TYR A 9 8.52 6.19 -10.46
N ARG A 10 8.73 5.07 -11.13
CA ARG A 10 8.48 4.92 -12.56
C ARG A 10 7.20 4.13 -12.78
N ASN A 11 6.24 4.70 -13.49
CA ASN A 11 5.02 3.99 -13.86
C ASN A 11 5.35 2.80 -14.76
N ILE A 12 4.93 1.61 -14.34
CA ILE A 12 5.14 0.35 -15.08
C ILE A 12 3.83 -0.33 -15.49
N GLY A 13 2.70 0.35 -15.30
CA GLY A 13 1.39 -0.11 -15.71
C GLY A 13 0.27 0.47 -14.86
N SER A 14 -0.94 0.02 -15.17
CA SER A 14 -2.13 0.35 -14.38
C SER A 14 -2.95 -0.91 -14.10
N ALA A 15 -3.56 -0.96 -12.93
CA ALA A 15 -4.51 -1.98 -12.53
C ALA A 15 -5.68 -1.31 -11.83
N LEU A 16 -6.92 -1.69 -12.19
CA LEU A 16 -8.15 -1.15 -11.60
C LEU A 16 -8.23 0.39 -11.65
N GLY A 17 -7.74 0.99 -12.75
CA GLY A 17 -7.71 2.45 -12.91
C GLY A 17 -6.66 3.17 -12.07
N LYS A 18 -5.78 2.45 -11.36
CA LYS A 18 -4.66 3.01 -10.60
C LYS A 18 -3.32 2.62 -11.23
N GLU A 19 -2.46 3.61 -11.44
CA GLU A 19 -1.08 3.38 -11.87
C GLU A 19 -0.25 2.77 -10.74
N TYR A 20 0.57 1.78 -11.07
CA TYR A 20 1.53 1.18 -10.15
C TYR A 20 2.97 1.40 -10.63
N HIS A 21 3.87 1.50 -9.67
CA HIS A 21 5.20 2.02 -9.87
C HIS A 21 6.29 1.05 -9.44
N HIS A 22 7.38 1.09 -10.21
CA HIS A 22 8.69 0.58 -9.84
C HIS A 22 9.45 1.68 -9.10
N LYS A 23 10.01 1.35 -7.93
CA LYS A 23 10.91 2.23 -7.19
C LYS A 23 12.37 1.97 -7.54
N PHE A 24 13.12 3.06 -7.61
CA PHE A 24 14.58 3.08 -7.63
C PHE A 24 15.07 4.17 -6.68
N LEU A 25 16.31 4.05 -6.21
CA LEU A 25 16.96 5.08 -5.39
C LEU A 25 17.85 5.92 -6.29
N LEU A 26 17.84 7.23 -6.06
CA LEU A 26 18.61 8.20 -6.82
C LEU A 26 19.45 9.05 -5.87
N TYR A 27 20.73 9.18 -6.18
CA TYR A 27 21.66 10.04 -5.49
C TYR A 27 22.15 11.13 -6.44
N THR A 28 22.17 12.39 -5.97
CA THR A 28 22.78 13.52 -6.67
C THR A 28 23.97 14.01 -5.85
N ASP A 29 25.17 14.00 -6.46
CA ASP A 29 26.38 14.51 -5.80
C ASP A 29 26.49 16.04 -5.86
N LYS A 30 27.49 16.59 -5.17
CA LYS A 30 27.74 18.04 -5.09
C LYS A 30 27.96 18.74 -6.44
N ASP A 31 28.37 17.99 -7.45
CA ASP A 31 28.69 18.43 -8.80
C ASP A 31 27.49 18.24 -9.75
N GLY A 32 26.39 17.68 -9.24
CA GLY A 32 25.14 17.42 -9.96
C GLY A 32 25.10 16.09 -10.70
N ASN A 33 26.10 15.21 -10.54
CA ASN A 33 26.07 13.90 -11.16
C ASN A 33 25.09 12.99 -10.41
N GLN A 34 24.32 12.23 -11.17
CA GLN A 34 23.28 11.36 -10.63
C GLN A 34 23.64 9.88 -10.76
N ARG A 35 23.30 9.10 -9.73
CA ARG A 35 23.57 7.65 -9.63
C ARG A 35 22.36 6.90 -9.10
N THR A 36 22.10 5.67 -9.55
CA THR A 36 20.96 4.86 -9.09
C THR A 36 21.32 3.56 -8.39
N ILE A 37 20.38 3.07 -7.58
CA ILE A 37 20.27 1.68 -7.13
C ILE A 37 18.86 1.20 -7.51
N SER A 38 18.76 0.07 -8.20
CA SER A 38 17.49 -0.49 -8.70
C SER A 38 17.49 -2.01 -8.57
N GLY A 39 16.30 -2.58 -8.35
CA GLY A 39 16.09 -4.02 -8.27
C GLY A 39 15.25 -4.53 -9.45
N TRP A 40 15.59 -5.69 -9.96
CA TRP A 40 14.99 -6.29 -11.15
C TRP A 40 14.70 -7.77 -10.93
N THR A 41 13.91 -8.35 -11.83
CA THR A 41 13.82 -9.81 -11.97
C THR A 41 15.19 -10.38 -12.33
N GLY A 42 15.50 -11.57 -11.84
CA GLY A 42 16.69 -12.32 -12.25
C GLY A 42 16.34 -13.42 -13.26
N ASP A 43 17.29 -14.34 -13.43
CA ASP A 43 17.11 -15.48 -14.33
C ASP A 43 16.13 -16.51 -13.76
N GLU A 44 15.21 -16.99 -14.60
CA GLU A 44 14.26 -18.04 -14.22
C GLU A 44 14.98 -19.33 -13.78
N GLN A 45 14.55 -19.90 -12.66
CA GLN A 45 15.07 -21.16 -12.12
C GLN A 45 13.91 -22.07 -11.66
N PRO A 46 14.12 -23.39 -11.50
CA PRO A 46 13.12 -24.28 -10.92
C PRO A 46 12.62 -23.77 -9.56
N GLY A 47 11.32 -23.46 -9.46
CA GLY A 47 10.70 -22.89 -8.26
C GLY A 47 10.84 -21.37 -8.08
N LEU A 48 11.59 -20.69 -8.96
CA LEU A 48 11.80 -19.24 -8.98
C LEU A 48 11.50 -18.70 -10.39
N PRO A 49 10.22 -18.55 -10.76
CA PRO A 49 9.82 -18.15 -12.11
C PRO A 49 10.17 -16.71 -12.50
N TYR A 50 10.62 -15.88 -11.56
CA TYR A 50 11.17 -14.54 -11.82
C TYR A 50 12.63 -14.41 -11.38
N GLY A 51 13.25 -15.56 -11.09
CA GLY A 51 14.59 -15.64 -10.51
C GLY A 51 14.68 -15.09 -9.10
N ARG A 52 15.93 -14.95 -8.66
CA ARG A 52 16.29 -14.15 -7.48
C ARG A 52 16.48 -12.72 -7.94
N MET A 53 16.23 -11.76 -7.05
CA MET A 53 16.29 -10.35 -7.35
C MET A 53 17.68 -9.96 -7.84
N HIS A 54 17.74 -9.42 -9.06
CA HIS A 54 18.95 -8.83 -9.61
C HIS A 54 19.04 -7.37 -9.19
N VAL A 55 20.17 -6.92 -8.68
CA VAL A 55 20.37 -5.58 -8.13
C VAL A 55 21.46 -4.85 -8.89
N GLU A 56 21.08 -3.75 -9.53
CA GLU A 56 22.01 -2.84 -10.19
C GLU A 56 22.33 -1.68 -9.25
N THR A 57 23.61 -1.34 -9.11
CA THR A 57 24.05 -0.32 -8.16
C THR A 57 25.04 0.66 -8.76
N ASN A 58 24.95 1.91 -8.30
CA ASN A 58 25.83 3.02 -8.66
C ASN A 58 25.91 3.29 -10.17
N LEU A 59 24.87 2.95 -10.92
CA LEU A 59 24.78 3.23 -12.34
C LEU A 59 24.62 4.74 -12.56
N PRO A 60 25.33 5.36 -13.53
CA PRO A 60 25.03 6.72 -13.96
C PRO A 60 23.56 6.86 -14.33
N TYR A 61 22.88 7.91 -13.88
CA TYR A 61 21.51 8.20 -14.29
C TYR A 61 21.49 9.03 -15.58
N ASP A 62 21.86 8.37 -16.69
CA ASP A 62 21.83 8.93 -18.04
C ASP A 62 20.87 8.13 -18.94
N ARG A 63 20.77 8.49 -20.22
CA ARG A 63 19.87 7.83 -21.20
C ARG A 63 20.06 6.32 -21.35
N THR A 64 21.17 5.75 -20.89
CA THR A 64 21.41 4.30 -20.91
C THR A 64 20.92 3.59 -19.66
N ASN A 65 20.67 4.34 -18.58
CA ASN A 65 20.13 3.81 -17.33
C ASN A 65 18.70 3.30 -17.53
N PRO A 66 18.35 2.08 -17.06
CA PRO A 66 17.02 1.50 -17.24
C PRO A 66 15.87 2.29 -16.59
N ASP A 67 16.17 3.18 -15.64
CA ASP A 67 15.17 4.03 -14.99
C ASP A 67 15.16 5.46 -15.51
N HIS A 68 16.01 5.84 -16.45
CA HIS A 68 16.00 7.18 -17.01
C HIS A 68 14.81 7.37 -17.96
N PRO A 69 14.09 8.50 -17.96
CA PRO A 69 12.88 8.69 -18.77
C PRO A 69 13.15 8.72 -20.28
N GLU A 70 14.38 9.02 -20.69
CA GLU A 70 14.83 8.97 -22.08
C GLU A 70 15.36 7.59 -22.51
N ASN A 71 15.36 6.59 -21.61
CA ASN A 71 15.73 5.24 -22.01
C ASN A 71 14.66 4.69 -22.98
N PRO A 72 15.04 4.02 -24.07
CA PRO A 72 14.09 3.44 -25.02
C PRO A 72 13.05 2.51 -24.38
N ASN A 73 13.39 1.83 -23.28
CA ASN A 73 12.52 0.90 -22.57
C ASN A 73 11.52 1.57 -21.62
N THR A 74 11.66 2.87 -21.38
CA THR A 74 10.83 3.64 -20.42
C THR A 74 10.22 4.90 -21.03
N THR A 75 10.56 5.24 -22.27
CA THR A 75 10.02 6.39 -22.99
C THR A 75 8.49 6.45 -22.90
N GLY A 76 7.97 7.57 -22.40
CA GLY A 76 6.53 7.79 -22.24
C GLY A 76 5.94 7.30 -20.91
N GLN A 77 6.73 6.65 -20.05
CA GLN A 77 6.31 6.33 -18.68
C GLN A 77 6.44 7.55 -17.79
N ALA A 78 5.37 7.87 -17.05
CA ALA A 78 5.42 8.92 -16.05
C ALA A 78 6.44 8.56 -14.95
N GLN A 79 7.16 9.58 -14.47
CA GLN A 79 8.13 9.40 -13.41
C GLN A 79 8.02 10.52 -12.39
N TYR A 80 8.12 10.13 -11.11
CA TYR A 80 7.99 11.01 -9.96
C TYR A 80 9.16 10.81 -9.01
N ARG A 81 9.41 11.76 -8.12
CA ARG A 81 10.50 11.71 -7.14
C ARG A 81 10.03 12.19 -5.78
N GLU A 82 10.55 11.57 -4.74
CA GLU A 82 10.36 11.96 -3.34
C GLU A 82 11.72 12.14 -2.68
N GLY A 83 11.96 13.32 -2.11
CA GLY A 83 13.19 13.61 -1.37
C GLY A 83 13.22 12.87 -0.03
N ILE A 84 14.31 12.13 0.19
CA ILE A 84 14.52 11.34 1.42
C ILE A 84 15.53 12.03 2.33
N ALA A 85 16.63 12.51 1.76
CA ALA A 85 17.66 13.24 2.51
C ALA A 85 18.30 14.31 1.63
N GLN A 86 18.75 15.38 2.28
CA GLN A 86 19.53 16.46 1.66
C GLN A 86 20.57 16.94 2.66
N GLY A 87 21.80 17.21 2.21
CA GLY A 87 22.86 17.71 3.08
C GLY A 87 24.17 17.97 2.37
N ALA A 88 25.15 18.50 3.11
CA ALA A 88 26.44 18.91 2.55
C ALA A 88 27.33 17.73 2.11
N ASP A 89 27.17 16.55 2.73
CA ASP A 89 27.91 15.32 2.40
C ASP A 89 27.06 14.10 2.77
N LEU A 90 26.48 13.46 1.76
CA LEU A 90 25.78 12.19 1.80
C LEU A 90 26.59 11.08 1.12
N SER A 91 27.75 11.37 0.54
CA SER A 91 28.59 10.42 -0.20
C SER A 91 28.86 9.12 0.56
N ARG A 92 29.27 9.19 1.84
CA ARG A 92 29.47 8.00 2.69
C ARG A 92 28.18 7.25 2.98
N THR A 93 27.04 7.93 3.02
CA THR A 93 25.73 7.28 3.19
C THR A 93 25.36 6.55 1.91
N TRP A 94 25.56 7.16 0.75
CA TRP A 94 25.39 6.52 -0.55
C TRP A 94 26.28 5.29 -0.72
N GLU A 95 27.56 5.36 -0.35
CA GLU A 95 28.48 4.22 -0.38
C GLU A 95 27.96 3.04 0.47
N ARG A 96 27.43 3.32 1.67
CA ARG A 96 26.80 2.29 2.50
C ARG A 96 25.54 1.71 1.86
N MET A 97 24.71 2.53 1.22
CA MET A 97 23.52 2.08 0.48
C MET A 97 23.90 1.18 -0.69
N VAL A 98 24.93 1.56 -1.47
CA VAL A 98 25.46 0.76 -2.59
C VAL A 98 25.95 -0.59 -2.09
N ALA A 99 26.81 -0.63 -1.07
CA ALA A 99 27.32 -1.88 -0.51
C ALA A 99 26.20 -2.76 0.08
N ASN A 100 25.24 -2.13 0.76
CA ASN A 100 24.07 -2.80 1.32
C ASN A 100 23.17 -3.41 0.22
N ALA A 101 22.95 -2.70 -0.89
CA ALA A 101 22.17 -3.19 -2.01
C ALA A 101 22.90 -4.32 -2.78
N GLN A 102 24.22 -4.19 -3.00
CA GLN A 102 25.05 -5.23 -3.60
C GLN A 102 25.01 -6.53 -2.79
N ALA A 103 25.00 -6.46 -1.47
CA ALA A 103 24.90 -7.64 -0.60
C ALA A 103 23.53 -8.35 -0.67
N LYS A 104 22.54 -7.75 -1.33
CA LYS A 104 21.20 -8.32 -1.55
C LYS A 104 21.02 -8.89 -2.96
N ASP A 105 21.95 -8.64 -3.88
CA ASP A 105 21.94 -9.19 -5.23
C ASP A 105 21.92 -10.72 -5.19
N ASP A 106 21.09 -11.33 -6.03
CA ASP A 106 20.88 -12.79 -6.15
C ASP A 106 20.51 -13.48 -4.81
N LYS A 107 20.15 -12.72 -3.78
CA LYS A 107 19.90 -13.28 -2.44
C LYS A 107 18.44 -13.60 -2.20
N TYR A 108 17.52 -12.78 -2.67
CA TYR A 108 16.09 -12.87 -2.34
C TYR A 108 15.26 -13.29 -3.54
N PRO A 109 14.32 -14.25 -3.44
CA PRO A 109 13.38 -14.56 -4.51
C PRO A 109 12.62 -13.32 -4.99
N TYR A 110 12.53 -13.10 -6.30
CA TYR A 110 11.72 -12.01 -6.84
C TYR A 110 10.27 -12.46 -6.97
N ASP A 111 9.34 -11.67 -6.42
CA ASP A 111 7.92 -11.81 -6.67
C ASP A 111 7.31 -10.42 -6.95
N PRO A 112 6.68 -10.21 -8.11
CA PRO A 112 6.14 -8.91 -8.51
C PRO A 112 5.16 -8.29 -7.51
N GLN A 113 4.49 -9.10 -6.69
CA GLN A 113 3.46 -8.65 -5.76
C GLN A 113 3.97 -8.55 -4.32
N VAL A 114 4.90 -9.42 -3.93
CA VAL A 114 5.28 -9.54 -2.52
C VAL A 114 6.69 -9.13 -2.15
N GLN A 115 7.63 -9.20 -3.09
CA GLN A 115 9.04 -8.89 -2.86
C GLN A 115 9.70 -8.50 -4.19
N ASN A 116 9.81 -7.20 -4.42
CA ASN A 116 10.27 -6.65 -5.70
C ASN A 116 11.21 -5.45 -5.45
N SER A 117 11.46 -4.68 -6.51
CA SER A 117 12.22 -3.43 -6.46
C SER A 117 11.81 -2.47 -5.34
N ASN A 118 10.53 -2.44 -4.99
CA ASN A 118 9.98 -1.51 -4.01
C ASN A 118 10.38 -1.94 -2.60
N THR A 119 10.32 -3.24 -2.31
CA THR A 119 10.83 -3.80 -1.05
C THR A 119 12.34 -3.59 -0.90
N LEU A 120 13.09 -3.71 -2.00
CA LEU A 120 14.52 -3.45 -2.02
C LEU A 120 14.84 -1.99 -1.66
N ALA A 121 14.22 -1.04 -2.36
CA ALA A 121 14.46 0.38 -2.13
C ALA A 121 14.22 0.77 -0.66
N ASP A 122 13.08 0.32 -0.11
CA ASP A 122 12.70 0.57 1.28
C ASP A 122 13.68 -0.10 2.27
N SER A 123 14.08 -1.34 1.99
CA SER A 123 15.07 -2.06 2.82
C SER A 123 16.43 -1.38 2.82
N VAL A 124 16.91 -0.87 1.69
CA VAL A 124 18.22 -0.20 1.60
C VAL A 124 18.21 1.08 2.41
N LEU A 125 17.13 1.88 2.34
CA LEU A 125 16.97 3.09 3.14
C LEU A 125 16.94 2.78 4.64
N ARG A 126 16.11 1.80 5.03
CA ARG A 126 15.95 1.37 6.42
C ARG A 126 17.26 0.92 7.04
N ASP A 127 18.04 0.11 6.31
CA ASP A 127 19.30 -0.47 6.80
C ASP A 127 20.38 0.57 7.06
N VAL A 128 20.33 1.73 6.38
CA VAL A 128 21.26 2.84 6.63
C VAL A 128 20.69 3.92 7.55
N GLY A 129 19.50 3.70 8.11
CA GLY A 129 18.83 4.60 9.05
C GLY A 129 18.21 5.84 8.40
N LEU A 130 17.92 5.80 7.09
CA LEU A 130 17.16 6.84 6.41
C LEU A 130 15.65 6.59 6.52
N PRO A 131 14.81 7.65 6.45
CA PRO A 131 13.37 7.47 6.45
C PRO A 131 12.92 6.72 5.20
N GLU A 132 11.94 5.85 5.37
CA GLU A 132 11.24 5.23 4.24
C GLU A 132 10.31 6.26 3.57
N PRO A 133 10.07 6.11 2.25
CA PRO A 133 9.13 6.96 1.50
C PRO A 133 7.72 6.97 2.09
N LYS A 134 6.98 8.06 1.84
CA LYS A 134 5.61 8.30 2.34
C LYS A 134 4.58 8.34 1.21
N ASN A 135 5.03 8.59 -0.02
CA ASN A 135 4.14 8.76 -1.18
C ASN A 135 3.98 7.47 -1.99
N ASP A 136 4.27 6.31 -1.42
CA ASP A 136 4.30 4.99 -2.07
C ASP A 136 3.05 4.12 -1.84
N GLY A 137 2.14 4.61 -1.01
CA GLY A 137 0.84 4.00 -0.76
C GLY A 137 -0.13 4.15 -1.94
N PHE A 138 -1.30 3.52 -1.82
CA PHE A 138 -2.33 3.53 -2.88
C PHE A 138 -2.81 4.93 -3.28
N PHE A 139 -2.76 5.92 -2.38
CA PHE A 139 -3.12 7.33 -2.66
C PHE A 139 -2.00 8.15 -3.29
N GLY A 140 -0.76 7.65 -3.24
CA GLY A 140 0.39 8.25 -3.89
C GLY A 140 0.79 7.51 -5.17
N HIS A 141 2.09 7.39 -5.37
CA HIS A 141 2.75 6.56 -6.37
C HIS A 141 2.74 5.10 -5.93
N TRP A 142 1.55 4.48 -6.04
CA TRP A 142 1.31 3.13 -5.56
C TRP A 142 2.43 2.16 -5.98
N ALA A 143 3.16 1.66 -4.99
CA ALA A 143 4.31 0.80 -5.18
C ALA A 143 4.06 -0.53 -4.44
N PRO A 144 3.54 -1.57 -5.12
CA PRO A 144 3.28 -2.87 -4.51
C PRO A 144 4.51 -3.44 -3.80
N ALA A 145 4.32 -4.12 -2.68
CA ALA A 145 5.36 -4.67 -1.80
C ALA A 145 6.24 -3.65 -1.05
N SER A 146 5.92 -2.37 -1.13
CA SER A 146 6.54 -1.35 -0.30
C SER A 146 6.27 -1.53 1.20
N GLY A 147 7.21 -1.12 2.05
CA GLY A 147 7.17 -1.22 3.51
C GLY A 147 7.43 -2.63 4.05
N ARG A 148 7.63 -3.63 3.19
CA ARG A 148 7.90 -5.01 3.61
C ARG A 148 9.36 -5.22 4.01
N GLN A 149 9.60 -6.34 4.70
CA GLN A 149 10.95 -6.84 4.94
C GLN A 149 11.31 -7.86 3.87
N LEU A 150 12.58 -7.88 3.48
CA LEU A 150 13.10 -8.90 2.59
C LEU A 150 13.16 -10.25 3.32
N ASP A 151 12.73 -11.30 2.64
CA ASP A 151 12.62 -12.65 3.16
C ASP A 151 13.07 -13.66 2.08
N GLU A 152 14.07 -14.47 2.43
CA GLU A 152 14.63 -15.51 1.55
C GLU A 152 13.67 -16.68 1.32
N SER A 153 12.64 -16.82 2.18
CA SER A 153 11.68 -17.91 2.14
C SER A 153 10.46 -17.66 1.25
N VAL A 154 10.39 -16.49 0.61
CA VAL A 154 9.32 -16.15 -0.34
C VAL A 154 9.26 -17.19 -1.47
N VAL A 155 8.07 -17.71 -1.72
CA VAL A 155 7.78 -18.62 -2.85
C VAL A 155 7.05 -17.81 -3.93
N PRO A 156 7.72 -17.45 -5.04
CA PRO A 156 7.10 -16.60 -6.06
C PRO A 156 5.97 -17.31 -6.81
N THR A 157 4.99 -16.53 -7.24
CA THR A 157 3.82 -17.06 -7.97
C THR A 157 3.71 -16.47 -9.37
N VAL A 158 3.56 -17.33 -10.40
CA VAL A 158 3.35 -16.88 -11.80
C VAL A 158 1.87 -16.63 -12.04
N PRO A 159 1.45 -15.41 -12.42
CA PRO A 159 0.12 -15.19 -12.95
C PRO A 159 -0.01 -15.84 -14.34
N GLY A 160 -0.86 -16.88 -14.47
CA GLY A 160 -1.42 -17.30 -15.75
C GLY A 160 -0.90 -18.58 -16.43
N LEU A 161 0.05 -19.33 -15.87
CA LEU A 161 0.40 -20.68 -16.37
C LEU A 161 -0.25 -21.75 -15.47
N GLY A 162 -1.23 -22.44 -16.05
CA GLY A 162 -2.24 -23.22 -15.34
C GLY A 162 -1.73 -24.40 -14.52
N THR A 163 -2.02 -24.36 -13.23
CA THR A 163 -2.75 -25.42 -12.53
C THR A 163 -3.73 -24.73 -11.58
N SER A 164 -5.03 -24.93 -11.81
CA SER A 164 -6.15 -24.45 -10.98
C SER A 164 -6.27 -22.93 -10.82
N GLY A 165 -7.04 -22.32 -11.74
CA GLY A 165 -7.54 -20.95 -11.77
C GLY A 165 -7.43 -20.11 -10.48
N ARG A 166 -6.51 -19.15 -10.52
CA ARG A 166 -6.65 -17.84 -9.87
C ARG A 166 -6.15 -16.75 -10.80
N THR A 167 -6.95 -16.48 -11.82
CA THR A 167 -6.99 -15.15 -12.44
C THR A 167 -7.41 -14.16 -11.36
N PHE A 168 -6.57 -13.18 -11.03
CA PHE A 168 -6.83 -12.10 -10.06
C PHE A 168 -7.37 -12.60 -8.71
N SER A 169 -6.47 -13.00 -7.82
CA SER A 169 -6.79 -13.06 -6.39
C SER A 169 -5.60 -12.49 -5.65
N ALA A 170 -5.73 -11.28 -5.12
CA ALA A 170 -4.86 -10.84 -4.05
C ALA A 170 -5.08 -11.81 -2.88
N ALA A 171 -4.21 -12.80 -2.78
CA ALA A 171 -4.00 -13.50 -1.54
C ALA A 171 -2.80 -12.81 -0.88
N GLY A 172 -3.09 -11.75 -0.11
CA GLY A 172 -2.39 -11.65 1.16
C GLY A 172 -2.50 -13.01 1.85
N ALA A 173 -1.52 -13.38 2.68
CA ALA A 173 -1.67 -14.56 3.54
C ALA A 173 -3.12 -14.58 4.07
N PRO A 174 -3.84 -15.72 4.00
CA PRO A 174 -5.19 -15.77 4.54
C PRO A 174 -5.11 -15.14 5.91
N LEU A 175 -5.88 -14.07 6.11
CA LEU A 175 -5.95 -13.42 7.41
C LEU A 175 -6.16 -14.55 8.41
N ASP A 176 -5.33 -14.63 9.44
CA ASP A 176 -5.61 -15.60 10.48
C ASP A 176 -7.05 -15.33 10.96
N ALA A 177 -7.78 -16.39 11.31
CA ALA A 177 -9.22 -16.28 11.54
C ALA A 177 -9.55 -15.25 12.65
N GLN A 178 -8.63 -15.01 13.58
CA GLN A 178 -8.79 -13.99 14.62
C GLN A 178 -8.61 -12.58 14.06
N ARG A 179 -7.63 -12.37 13.18
CA ARG A 179 -7.40 -11.10 12.50
C ARG A 179 -8.52 -10.78 11.52
N GLU A 180 -9.02 -11.75 10.75
CA GLU A 180 -10.18 -11.51 9.89
C GLU A 180 -11.40 -11.12 10.72
N ALA A 181 -11.64 -11.80 11.85
CA ALA A 181 -12.73 -11.44 12.76
C ALA A 181 -12.59 -10.01 13.32
N GLN A 182 -11.38 -9.60 13.71
CA GLN A 182 -11.09 -8.23 14.15
C GLN A 182 -11.34 -7.20 13.04
N LEU A 183 -10.93 -7.49 11.81
CA LEU A 183 -11.14 -6.57 10.69
C LEU A 183 -12.62 -6.49 10.27
N ARG A 184 -13.36 -7.60 10.38
CA ARG A 184 -14.81 -7.62 10.23
C ARG A 184 -15.53 -6.83 11.33
N ASP A 185 -14.85 -6.46 12.41
CA ASP A 185 -15.40 -5.59 13.45
C ASP A 185 -15.33 -4.09 13.12
N ASP A 186 -14.71 -3.70 12.00
CA ASP A 186 -14.66 -2.31 11.55
C ASP A 186 -16.07 -1.69 11.40
N PRO A 187 -16.31 -0.47 11.93
CA PRO A 187 -17.62 0.18 11.87
C PRO A 187 -18.17 0.37 10.46
N LEU A 188 -17.36 0.82 9.51
CA LEU A 188 -17.81 1.06 8.13
C LEU A 188 -18.15 -0.26 7.44
N PHE A 189 -17.36 -1.31 7.69
CA PHE A 189 -17.67 -2.65 7.17
C PHE A 189 -19.02 -3.16 7.71
N LYS A 190 -19.23 -3.11 9.03
CA LYS A 190 -20.50 -3.51 9.66
C LYS A 190 -21.69 -2.73 9.13
N GLN A 191 -21.54 -1.42 8.98
CA GLN A 191 -22.59 -0.55 8.47
C GLN A 191 -22.93 -0.84 7.00
N ALA A 192 -21.91 -1.11 6.17
CA ALA A 192 -22.13 -1.53 4.78
C ALA A 192 -22.86 -2.89 4.69
N VAL A 193 -22.48 -3.87 5.52
CA VAL A 193 -23.20 -5.16 5.62
C VAL A 193 -24.65 -4.93 6.03
N ALA A 194 -24.89 -4.13 7.07
CA ALA A 194 -26.24 -3.82 7.55
C ALA A 194 -27.10 -3.08 6.50
N GLY A 195 -26.50 -2.21 5.70
CA GLY A 195 -27.18 -1.53 4.59
C GLY A 195 -27.57 -2.50 3.47
N LEU A 196 -26.68 -3.42 3.09
CA LEU A 196 -26.98 -4.48 2.12
C LEU A 196 -28.05 -5.44 2.64
N ASP A 197 -28.04 -5.79 3.93
CA ASP A 197 -29.08 -6.62 4.55
C ASP A 197 -30.46 -5.96 4.54
N ARG A 198 -30.53 -4.63 4.68
CA ARG A 198 -31.77 -3.86 4.55
C ARG A 198 -32.33 -3.87 3.13
N LEU A 199 -31.47 -3.86 2.11
CA LEU A 199 -31.88 -3.97 0.71
C LEU A 199 -32.46 -5.35 0.39
N GLY A 200 -31.86 -6.40 0.96
CA GLY A 200 -32.21 -7.78 0.68
C GLY A 200 -31.76 -8.25 -0.71
N PRO A 201 -31.80 -9.58 -0.95
CA PRO A 201 -31.34 -10.17 -2.21
C PRO A 201 -32.19 -9.75 -3.43
N GLU A 202 -33.47 -9.42 -3.22
CA GLU A 202 -34.40 -8.98 -4.27
C GLU A 202 -33.98 -7.66 -4.95
N ALA A 203 -33.13 -6.86 -4.29
CA ALA A 203 -32.55 -5.66 -4.88
C ALA A 203 -31.55 -5.95 -6.01
N GLY A 204 -31.17 -7.22 -6.22
CA GLY A 204 -30.28 -7.64 -7.31
C GLY A 204 -28.84 -7.13 -7.18
N VAL A 205 -28.42 -6.77 -5.96
CA VAL A 205 -27.08 -6.26 -5.66
C VAL A 205 -26.08 -7.39 -5.41
N TYR A 206 -26.49 -8.43 -4.69
CA TYR A 206 -25.69 -9.61 -4.36
C TYR A 206 -26.53 -10.87 -4.51
N THR A 207 -25.89 -12.00 -4.83
CA THR A 207 -26.59 -13.28 -5.04
C THR A 207 -26.45 -14.25 -3.87
N ASN A 208 -25.43 -14.04 -3.05
CA ASN A 208 -25.09 -14.90 -1.92
C ASN A 208 -24.36 -14.08 -0.83
N GLN A 209 -24.14 -14.72 0.32
CA GLN A 209 -23.47 -14.09 1.47
C GLN A 209 -22.04 -13.64 1.15
N GLN A 210 -21.30 -14.40 0.34
CA GLN A 210 -19.92 -14.05 -0.03
C GLN A 210 -19.87 -12.79 -0.89
N ASP A 211 -20.75 -12.67 -1.88
CA ASP A 211 -20.88 -11.46 -2.71
C ASP A 211 -21.23 -10.24 -1.85
N LYS A 212 -22.18 -10.40 -0.91
CA LYS A 212 -22.58 -9.35 0.02
C LYS A 212 -21.38 -8.82 0.80
N GLU A 213 -20.58 -9.72 1.37
CA GLU A 213 -19.41 -9.32 2.16
C GLU A 213 -18.33 -8.65 1.28
N ARG A 214 -18.09 -9.15 0.07
CA ARG A 214 -17.13 -8.52 -0.86
C ARG A 214 -17.54 -7.11 -1.26
N ILE A 215 -18.83 -6.92 -1.56
CA ILE A 215 -19.40 -5.60 -1.86
C ILE A 215 -19.33 -4.69 -0.63
N ALA A 216 -19.66 -5.19 0.57
CA ALA A 216 -19.55 -4.44 1.81
C ALA A 216 -18.11 -3.98 2.10
N GLY A 217 -17.13 -4.87 1.91
CA GLY A 217 -15.71 -4.54 2.04
C GLY A 217 -15.28 -3.44 1.07
N ALA A 218 -15.68 -3.55 -0.19
CA ALA A 218 -15.36 -2.53 -1.20
C ALA A 218 -16.04 -1.18 -0.89
N LEU A 219 -17.30 -1.21 -0.43
CA LEU A 219 -18.02 0.00 -0.01
C LEU A 219 -17.38 0.67 1.20
N ALA A 220 -16.98 -0.10 2.22
CA ALA A 220 -16.33 0.42 3.41
C ALA A 220 -14.98 1.09 3.07
N VAL A 221 -14.20 0.45 2.20
CA VAL A 221 -12.97 1.06 1.64
C VAL A 221 -13.33 2.36 0.92
N GLN A 222 -14.24 2.36 -0.05
CA GLN A 222 -14.59 3.60 -0.77
C GLN A 222 -15.18 4.70 0.12
N ALA A 223 -15.92 4.35 1.17
CA ALA A 223 -16.45 5.28 2.16
C ALA A 223 -15.31 5.97 2.94
N MET A 224 -14.33 5.19 3.41
CA MET A 224 -13.14 5.73 4.09
C MET A 224 -12.28 6.60 3.16
N LEU A 225 -12.22 6.24 1.88
CA LEU A 225 -11.33 6.90 0.90
C LEU A 225 -11.96 8.07 0.15
N SER A 226 -13.26 8.26 0.30
CA SER A 226 -13.96 9.41 -0.29
C SER A 226 -13.38 10.73 0.25
N THR A 227 -13.56 11.84 -0.49
CA THR A 227 -13.08 13.15 -0.07
C THR A 227 -14.24 14.15 -0.03
N PRO A 228 -14.69 14.57 1.16
CA PRO A 228 -14.25 14.10 2.48
C PRO A 228 -14.69 12.64 2.76
N PRO A 229 -13.97 11.90 3.65
CA PRO A 229 -14.38 10.56 4.06
C PRO A 229 -15.79 10.55 4.64
N LEU A 230 -16.53 9.46 4.44
CA LEU A 230 -17.81 9.27 5.12
C LEU A 230 -17.56 8.99 6.61
N PRO A 231 -18.13 9.78 7.54
CA PRO A 231 -18.00 9.51 8.98
C PRO A 231 -18.61 8.17 9.39
N GLU A 232 -19.67 7.76 8.69
CA GLU A 232 -20.35 6.47 8.83
C GLU A 232 -21.14 6.17 7.54
N ILE A 233 -21.56 4.92 7.35
CA ILE A 233 -22.49 4.54 6.30
C ILE A 233 -23.90 4.44 6.90
N GLN A 234 -24.75 5.44 6.63
CA GLN A 234 -26.13 5.45 7.12
C GLN A 234 -27.03 4.58 6.22
N ASP A 235 -26.85 4.69 4.91
CA ASP A 235 -27.69 4.00 3.93
C ASP A 235 -26.90 3.48 2.72
N VAL A 236 -27.38 2.37 2.16
CA VAL A 236 -26.81 1.72 0.97
C VAL A 236 -27.89 1.61 -0.09
N THR A 237 -27.65 2.17 -1.28
CA THR A 237 -28.66 2.22 -2.35
C THR A 237 -28.08 1.76 -3.69
N PRO A 238 -28.76 0.86 -4.43
CA PRO A 238 -28.35 0.52 -5.78
C PRO A 238 -28.72 1.64 -6.76
N SER A 239 -27.86 1.84 -7.75
CA SER A 239 -28.15 2.64 -8.92
C SER A 239 -29.15 1.92 -9.82
N PRO A 240 -30.24 2.58 -10.26
CA PRO A 240 -31.16 1.98 -11.21
C PRO A 240 -30.60 1.92 -12.64
N THR A 241 -29.47 2.59 -12.93
CA THR A 241 -29.01 2.83 -14.32
C THR A 241 -27.68 2.19 -14.69
N ASN A 242 -26.77 1.93 -13.75
CA ASN A 242 -25.38 1.60 -14.10
C ASN A 242 -24.70 0.57 -13.19
N GLY A 243 -25.46 -0.23 -12.43
CA GLY A 243 -24.88 -1.31 -11.63
C GLY A 243 -24.07 -0.86 -10.40
N ASN A 244 -23.92 0.44 -10.19
CA ASN A 244 -23.27 0.99 -9.00
C ASN A 244 -24.11 0.76 -7.75
N VAL A 245 -23.43 0.67 -6.62
CA VAL A 245 -24.01 0.66 -5.28
C VAL A 245 -23.40 1.83 -4.52
N PHE A 246 -24.25 2.64 -3.90
CA PHE A 246 -23.84 3.85 -3.18
C PHE A 246 -23.94 3.63 -1.69
N ALA A 247 -22.87 3.95 -0.95
CA ALA A 247 -22.92 4.22 0.48
C ALA A 247 -23.13 5.72 0.68
N THR A 248 -24.01 6.10 1.60
CA THR A 248 -24.36 7.51 1.82
C THR A 248 -24.34 7.89 3.30
N TRP A 249 -23.95 9.12 3.55
CA TRP A 249 -24.02 9.80 4.83
C TRP A 249 -24.75 11.13 4.63
N LYS A 250 -25.71 11.43 5.50
CA LYS A 250 -26.41 12.72 5.51
C LYS A 250 -25.98 13.50 6.75
N ASN A 251 -25.65 14.77 6.55
CA ASN A 251 -25.25 15.63 7.65
C ASN A 251 -26.43 15.87 8.61
N PRO A 252 -26.31 15.53 9.91
CA PRO A 252 -27.37 15.80 10.88
C PRO A 252 -27.72 17.29 10.92
N GLY A 253 -28.99 17.62 10.63
CA GLY A 253 -29.47 19.00 10.59
C GLY A 253 -29.29 19.72 9.25
N ASN A 254 -28.76 19.06 8.22
CA ASN A 254 -28.73 19.58 6.85
C ASN A 254 -28.91 18.45 5.81
N ASP A 255 -30.16 18.12 5.50
CA ASP A 255 -30.52 17.02 4.57
C ASP A 255 -30.01 17.23 3.13
N ALA A 256 -29.61 18.45 2.76
CA ALA A 256 -29.04 18.75 1.44
C ALA A 256 -27.54 18.41 1.36
N ASP A 257 -26.86 18.25 2.50
CA ASP A 257 -25.45 17.90 2.57
C ASP A 257 -25.30 16.38 2.72
N VAL A 258 -25.00 15.74 1.59
CA VAL A 258 -24.93 14.28 1.47
C VAL A 258 -23.58 13.88 0.91
N LEU A 259 -22.81 13.13 1.70
CA LEU A 259 -21.60 12.46 1.23
C LEU A 259 -21.96 11.10 0.64
N ARG A 260 -21.27 10.75 -0.44
CA ARG A 260 -21.51 9.49 -1.16
C ARG A 260 -20.20 8.86 -1.59
N ALA A 261 -20.11 7.56 -1.38
CA ALA A 261 -19.11 6.70 -1.99
C ALA A 261 -19.82 5.65 -2.83
N HIS A 262 -19.17 5.11 -3.86
CA HIS A 262 -19.78 4.08 -4.69
C HIS A 262 -18.80 3.03 -5.15
N VAL A 263 -19.33 1.86 -5.47
CA VAL A 263 -18.62 0.77 -6.14
C VAL A 263 -19.47 0.25 -7.29
N ASP A 264 -18.83 -0.25 -8.34
CA ASP A 264 -19.51 -1.10 -9.32
C ASP A 264 -19.70 -2.50 -8.70
N LYS A 265 -20.93 -3.02 -8.68
CA LYS A 265 -21.20 -4.32 -8.04
C LYS A 265 -20.50 -5.49 -8.72
N THR A 266 -20.35 -5.44 -10.05
CA THR A 266 -19.73 -6.51 -10.84
C THR A 266 -18.22 -6.54 -10.66
N GLU A 267 -17.59 -5.39 -10.38
CA GLU A 267 -16.17 -5.31 -10.01
C GLU A 267 -15.95 -5.62 -8.53
N ALA A 268 -16.85 -5.20 -7.64
CA ALA A 268 -16.72 -5.43 -6.20
C ALA A 268 -16.75 -6.92 -5.83
N ILE A 269 -17.61 -7.73 -6.47
CA ILE A 269 -17.68 -9.19 -6.20
C ILE A 269 -16.43 -9.97 -6.65
N LYS A 270 -15.59 -9.38 -7.50
CA LYS A 270 -14.32 -9.97 -7.94
C LYS A 270 -13.20 -9.74 -6.92
N GLN A 271 -13.37 -8.78 -6.01
CA GLN A 271 -12.37 -8.45 -5.00
C GLN A 271 -12.51 -9.38 -3.78
N PRO A 272 -11.45 -10.10 -3.37
CA PRO A 272 -11.47 -10.87 -2.13
C PRO A 272 -11.80 -10.01 -0.92
N LEU A 273 -12.67 -10.52 -0.04
CA LEU A 273 -13.02 -9.82 1.19
C LEU A 273 -11.78 -9.50 2.03
N ALA A 274 -10.89 -10.48 2.21
CA ALA A 274 -9.66 -10.30 2.99
C ALA A 274 -8.80 -9.13 2.48
N GLU A 275 -8.74 -8.92 1.17
CA GLU A 275 -8.02 -7.80 0.57
C GLU A 275 -8.69 -6.46 0.91
N ASN A 276 -10.02 -6.39 0.83
CA ASN A 276 -10.75 -5.18 1.19
C ASN A 276 -10.66 -4.86 2.68
N LEU A 277 -10.66 -5.88 3.54
CA LEU A 277 -10.45 -5.71 4.98
C LEU A 277 -9.05 -5.18 5.31
N GLN A 278 -8.01 -5.67 4.62
CA GLN A 278 -6.64 -5.16 4.77
C GLN A 278 -6.50 -3.72 4.27
N LYS A 279 -7.14 -3.38 3.14
CA LYS A 279 -7.18 -2.00 2.63
C LYS A 279 -7.88 -1.05 3.59
N LEU A 280 -8.98 -1.51 4.20
CA LEU A 280 -9.75 -0.74 5.17
C LEU A 280 -8.92 -0.45 6.43
N GLU A 281 -8.21 -1.44 6.95
CA GLU A 281 -7.27 -1.27 8.06
C GLU A 281 -6.16 -0.26 7.73
N ALA A 282 -5.51 -0.42 6.57
CA ALA A 282 -4.46 0.50 6.15
C ALA A 282 -4.96 1.95 5.96
N ALA A 283 -6.25 2.11 5.62
CA ALA A 283 -6.90 3.40 5.47
C ALA A 283 -7.42 3.97 6.81
N ASN A 284 -7.46 3.19 7.90
CA ASN A 284 -8.01 3.60 9.18
C ASN A 284 -6.89 3.92 10.20
N PRO A 285 -6.50 5.19 10.38
CA PRO A 285 -5.39 5.57 11.26
C PRO A 285 -5.66 5.32 12.76
N GLN A 286 -6.91 5.04 13.15
CA GLN A 286 -7.27 4.77 14.55
C GLN A 286 -6.99 3.32 15.01
N GLN A 287 -6.75 2.38 14.09
CA GLN A 287 -6.47 0.97 14.43
C GLN A 287 -4.96 0.66 14.61
N VAL A 288 -4.06 1.60 14.30
CA VAL A 288 -2.59 1.40 14.34
C VAL A 288 -1.96 1.81 15.68
N GLN A 289 -2.72 1.93 16.77
CA GLN A 289 -2.13 2.09 18.11
C GLN A 289 -1.87 0.72 18.74
N PRO A 290 -0.60 0.28 18.91
CA PRO A 290 -0.31 -0.77 19.88
C PRO A 290 -0.73 -0.27 21.26
N ALA A 291 -1.38 -1.14 22.03
CA ALA A 291 -1.74 -0.94 23.43
C ALA A 291 -0.47 -0.80 24.29
N ALA A 292 0.21 0.34 24.18
CA ALA A 292 1.42 0.68 24.90
C ALA A 292 1.34 2.15 25.34
N GLN A 293 0.24 2.54 26.00
CA GLN A 293 0.16 3.85 26.67
C GLN A 293 -0.80 3.93 27.86
N GLU A 294 -1.35 2.80 28.34
CA GLU A 294 -2.12 2.78 29.60
C GLU A 294 -1.30 2.37 30.83
N ALA A 295 -0.08 1.84 30.66
CA ALA A 295 0.76 1.40 31.79
C ALA A 295 1.62 2.52 32.42
N SER A 296 1.61 3.74 31.89
CA SER A 296 2.44 4.85 32.39
C SER A 296 1.65 5.97 33.07
N ARG A 297 0.33 5.82 33.29
CA ARG A 297 -0.49 6.80 34.02
C ARG A 297 -0.64 6.54 35.53
N ASP A 298 -0.13 5.41 36.04
CA ASP A 298 -0.26 5.04 37.46
C ASP A 298 1.02 5.24 38.31
N MET A 299 2.05 5.89 37.76
CA MET A 299 3.28 6.21 38.51
C MET A 299 3.64 7.70 38.45
N ASP A 300 2.67 8.60 38.64
CA ASP A 300 2.97 9.98 39.02
C ASP A 300 1.82 10.57 39.86
N GLN A 301 1.69 10.08 41.10
CA GLN A 301 1.14 10.90 42.19
C GLN A 301 2.26 11.22 43.18
N PRO A 302 2.81 12.45 43.18
CA PRO A 302 3.63 12.91 44.27
C PRO A 302 2.72 13.26 45.46
N SER A 303 2.95 12.53 46.55
CA SER A 303 2.53 12.89 47.89
C SER A 303 3.15 14.25 48.28
N HIS A 304 2.33 15.29 48.42
CA HIS A 304 2.68 16.47 49.20
C HIS A 304 1.53 16.86 50.11
N GLY A 305 1.82 16.88 51.40
CA GLY A 305 0.85 17.05 52.47
C GLY A 305 0.51 18.50 52.84
N LEU A 306 -0.46 18.56 53.76
CA LEU A 306 -0.69 19.54 54.83
C LEU A 306 -0.50 21.06 54.57
N ARG A 307 -1.64 21.77 54.65
CA ARG A 307 -1.96 23.04 55.36
C ARG A 307 -3.05 23.77 54.56
N SER A 308 -4.09 24.43 55.08
CA SER A 308 -4.49 24.88 56.43
C SER A 308 -5.94 25.44 56.32
N MET A 309 -6.60 25.63 57.49
CA MET A 309 -7.82 26.44 57.75
C MET A 309 -9.14 25.75 57.37
N LEU A 310 -10.08 25.45 58.27
CA LEU A 310 -10.59 26.13 59.47
C LEU A 310 -10.96 25.10 60.55
#